data_AF-A0A958X1W1-F1
#
_entry.id   AF-A0A958X1W1-F1
#
_cell.length_a   1.000
_cell.length_b   1.000
_cell.length_c   1.000
_cell.angle_alpha   90.00
_cell.angle_beta   90.00
_cell.angle_gamma   90.00
#
_symmetry.space_group_name_H-M   'P 1'
#
loop_
_entity.id
_entity.type
_entity.pdbx_description
1 polymer ?
#
loop_
_entity_poly.entity_id
_entity_poly.type
_entity_poly.pdbx_seq_one_letter_code
_entity_poly.pdbx_strand_id
1 'polypeptide(L)'
;MKNNFLLTDEMLWDYADGFLDDQSKLQVEQYLQQYPEHEKRLKSILAEKQLFASIPAEKPRKGFADSVMSAWVAEQATMKASSPVKTRDWVVSVLMGAMCLLLLGLFGLMFILAPDLEPTAMPSIEDYASKMPVIDWGLLFESPVLRYGMMFAFALLAIKTLEKYLLQRKLSTALSSRL
;
A
#
# COMPACT_ATOMS: atom_id res chain seq x y z
N MET A 1 10.97 18.68 25.63
CA MET A 1 9.78 18.18 24.92
C MET A 1 9.02 17.29 25.89
N LYS A 2 7.80 17.68 26.30
CA LYS A 2 6.96 16.82 27.16
C LYS A 2 6.25 15.84 26.24
N ASN A 3 6.78 14.63 26.12
CA ASN A 3 6.00 13.54 25.54
C ASN A 3 4.89 13.23 26.56
N ASN A 4 3.64 13.48 26.18
CA ASN A 4 2.48 13.00 26.93
C ASN A 4 2.39 11.49 26.72
N PHE A 5 3.31 10.76 27.36
CA PHE A 5 3.24 9.31 27.44
C PHE A 5 2.03 8.97 28.33
N LEU A 6 1.01 8.40 27.71
CA LEU A 6 -0.19 7.92 28.38
C LEU A 6 -0.09 6.41 28.44
N LEU A 7 0.12 5.87 29.63
CA LEU A 7 0.11 4.44 29.85
C LEU A 7 -1.32 3.92 29.71
N THR A 8 -1.58 3.13 28.67
CA THR A 8 -2.86 2.45 28.48
C THR A 8 -2.86 1.09 29.18
N ASP A 9 -4.06 0.57 29.46
CA ASP A 9 -4.22 -0.78 30.01
C ASP A 9 -3.66 -1.85 29.06
N GLU A 10 -3.79 -1.67 27.75
CA GLU A 10 -3.22 -2.56 26.73
C GLU A 10 -1.69 -2.63 26.82
N MET A 11 -1.02 -1.48 26.96
CA MET A 11 0.44 -1.45 27.14
C MET A 11 0.90 -2.11 28.45
N LEU A 12 0.09 -2.06 29.52
CA LEU A 12 0.38 -2.78 30.76
C LEU A 12 0.27 -4.30 30.58
N TRP A 13 -0.69 -4.77 29.79
CA TRP A 13 -0.81 -6.19 29.42
C TRP A 13 0.36 -6.63 28.56
N ASP A 14 0.72 -5.86 27.53
CA ASP A 14 1.88 -6.15 26.68
C ASP A 14 3.19 -6.16 27.48
N TYR A 15 3.33 -5.27 28.47
CA TYR A 15 4.47 -5.27 29.39
C TYR A 15 4.49 -6.55 30.26
N ALA A 16 3.35 -6.97 30.79
CA ALA A 16 3.22 -8.17 31.61
C ALA A 16 3.43 -9.48 30.82
N ASP A 17 3.15 -9.46 29.52
CA ASP A 17 3.36 -10.57 28.60
C ASP A 17 4.74 -10.57 27.94
N GLY A 18 5.46 -9.45 27.99
CA GLY A 18 6.79 -9.31 27.39
C GLY A 18 6.75 -9.06 25.88
N PHE A 19 5.66 -8.49 25.37
CA PHE A 19 5.49 -8.15 23.96
C PHE A 19 5.96 -6.73 23.60
N LEU A 20 6.28 -5.90 24.60
CA LEU A 20 6.84 -4.57 24.35
C LEU A 20 8.29 -4.65 23.86
N ASP A 21 8.62 -3.74 22.95
CA ASP A 21 10.00 -3.47 22.53
C ASP A 21 10.81 -2.80 23.65
N ASP A 22 12.14 -2.90 23.58
CA ASP A 22 13.05 -2.39 24.62
C ASP A 22 12.86 -0.89 24.91
N GLN A 23 12.53 -0.09 23.89
CA GLN A 23 12.31 1.35 24.06
C GLN A 23 11.00 1.62 24.81
N SER A 24 9.90 0.98 24.40
CA SER A 24 8.61 1.09 25.11
C SER A 24 8.68 0.56 26.54
N LYS A 25 9.43 -0.52 26.76
CA LYS A 25 9.64 -1.09 28.09
C LYS A 25 10.26 -0.09 29.06
N LEU A 26 11.32 0.60 28.64
CA LEU A 26 11.97 1.64 29.45
C LEU A 26 11.02 2.81 29.77
N GLN A 27 10.16 3.19 28.82
CA GLN A 27 9.16 4.23 29.05
C GLN A 27 8.11 3.82 30.08
N VAL A 28 7.61 2.58 30.00
CA VAL A 28 6.67 2.01 30.98
C VAL A 28 7.33 1.92 32.36
N GLU A 29 8.57 1.45 32.45
CA GLU A 29 9.30 1.37 33.74
C GLU A 29 9.50 2.75 34.38
N GLN A 30 9.89 3.76 33.60
CA GLN A 30 10.02 5.14 34.08
C GLN A 30 8.68 5.71 34.54
N TYR A 31 7.60 5.39 33.83
CA TYR A 31 6.25 5.83 34.20
C TYR A 31 5.75 5.14 35.48
N LEU A 32 5.99 3.84 35.63
CA LEU A 32 5.62 3.08 36.82
C LEU A 32 6.35 3.57 38.09
N GLN A 33 7.60 4.03 37.96
CA GLN A 33 8.33 4.66 39.07
C GLN A 33 7.70 6.00 39.51
N GLN A 34 7.10 6.73 38.58
CA GLN A 34 6.47 8.03 38.85
C GLN A 34 5.04 7.89 39.39
N TYR A 35 4.33 6.82 39.03
CA TYR A 35 2.93 6.61 39.37
C TYR A 35 2.68 5.25 40.04
N PRO A 36 2.78 5.15 41.38
CA PRO A 36 2.66 3.89 42.12
C PRO A 36 1.25 3.25 42.06
N GLU A 37 0.24 4.01 41.66
CA GLU A 37 -1.12 3.48 41.43
C GLU A 37 -1.15 2.48 40.26
N HIS A 38 -0.39 2.74 39.20
CA HIS A 38 -0.28 1.84 38.05
C HIS A 38 0.55 0.59 38.37
N GLU A 39 1.48 0.68 39.31
CA GLU A 39 2.22 -0.50 39.81
C GLU A 39 1.27 -1.49 40.51
N LYS A 40 0.28 -0.99 41.27
CA LYS A 40 -0.76 -1.85 41.87
C LYS A 40 -1.60 -2.55 40.80
N ARG A 41 -1.93 -1.85 39.71
CA ARG A 41 -2.66 -2.40 38.57
C ARG A 41 -1.85 -3.48 37.84
N LEU A 42 -0.55 -3.25 37.63
CA LEU A 42 0.35 -4.27 37.07
C LEU A 42 0.39 -5.53 37.97
N LYS A 43 0.46 -5.36 39.29
CA LYS A 43 0.43 -6.50 40.23
C LYS A 43 -0.88 -7.27 40.17
N SER A 44 -2.02 -6.61 40.01
CA SER A 44 -3.30 -7.32 39.85
C SER A 44 -3.32 -8.15 38.55
N ILE A 45 -2.83 -7.57 37.44
CA ILE A 45 -2.71 -8.27 36.15
C ILE A 45 -1.81 -9.51 36.28
N LEU A 46 -0.65 -9.37 36.92
CA LEU A 46 0.26 -10.50 37.14
C LEU A 46 -0.36 -11.59 38.04
N ALA A 47 -1.11 -11.20 39.07
CA ALA A 47 -1.82 -12.15 39.92
C ALA A 47 -2.92 -12.89 39.14
N GLU A 48 -3.71 -12.20 38.33
CA GLU A 48 -4.71 -12.81 37.44
C GLU A 48 -4.07 -13.79 36.46
N LYS A 49 -2.97 -13.40 35.80
CA LYS A 49 -2.21 -14.28 34.90
C LYS A 49 -1.72 -15.56 35.60
N GLN A 50 -1.25 -15.44 36.84
CA GLN A 50 -0.85 -16.61 37.64
C GLN A 50 -2.04 -17.50 37.98
N LEU A 51 -3.20 -16.92 38.31
CA LEU A 51 -4.42 -17.68 38.54
C LEU A 51 -4.82 -18.46 37.29
N PHE A 52 -4.80 -17.84 36.10
CA PHE A 52 -5.08 -18.52 34.84
C PHE A 52 -4.06 -19.62 34.51
N ALA A 53 -2.78 -19.38 34.78
CA ALA A 53 -1.73 -20.39 34.60
C ALA A 53 -1.88 -21.59 35.54
N SER A 54 -2.50 -21.39 36.71
CA SER A 54 -2.77 -22.47 37.68
C SER A 54 -3.99 -23.32 37.33
N ILE A 55 -4.82 -22.89 36.37
CA ILE A 55 -5.94 -23.70 35.89
C ILE A 55 -5.34 -24.91 35.16
N PRO A 56 -5.64 -26.14 35.60
CA PRO A 56 -5.10 -27.32 34.96
C PRO A 56 -5.58 -27.37 33.51
N ALA A 57 -4.64 -27.41 32.57
CA ALA A 57 -4.95 -27.54 31.16
C ALA A 57 -5.73 -28.84 30.94
N GLU A 58 -6.98 -28.74 30.51
CA GLU A 58 -7.76 -29.90 30.13
C GLU A 58 -7.10 -30.58 28.93
N LYS A 59 -6.92 -31.90 29.00
CA LYS A 59 -6.39 -32.65 27.86
C LYS A 59 -7.44 -32.59 26.74
N PRO A 60 -7.09 -32.10 25.54
CA PRO A 60 -8.02 -32.11 24.43
C PRO A 60 -8.43 -33.55 24.11
N ARG A 61 -9.68 -33.74 23.70
CA ARG A 61 -10.18 -35.04 23.24
C ARG A 61 -9.34 -35.50 22.04
N LYS A 62 -9.18 -36.82 21.88
CA LYS A 62 -8.56 -37.39 20.68
C LYS A 62 -9.30 -36.86 19.43
N GLY A 63 -8.55 -36.31 18.47
CA GLY A 63 -9.10 -35.72 17.25
C GLY A 63 -9.53 -34.24 17.35
N PHE A 64 -9.33 -33.56 18.48
CA PHE A 64 -9.63 -32.13 18.61
C PHE A 64 -8.85 -31.28 17.59
N ALA A 65 -7.54 -31.52 17.46
CA ALA A 65 -6.71 -30.81 16.49
C ALA A 65 -7.20 -31.03 15.05
N ASP A 66 -7.58 -32.28 14.70
CA ASP A 66 -8.12 -32.60 13.38
C ASP A 66 -9.45 -31.88 13.12
N SER A 67 -10.33 -31.80 14.13
CA SER A 67 -11.58 -31.06 14.05
C SER A 67 -11.35 -29.57 13.84
N VAL A 68 -10.45 -28.94 14.62
CA VAL A 68 -10.13 -27.51 14.48
C VAL A 68 -9.49 -27.22 13.13
N MET A 69 -8.55 -28.06 12.69
CA MET A 69 -7.90 -27.89 11.39
C MET A 69 -8.87 -28.08 10.24
N SER A 70 -9.78 -29.06 10.32
CA SER A 70 -10.82 -29.25 9.30
C SER A 70 -11.79 -28.08 9.23
N ALA A 71 -12.21 -27.53 10.37
CA ALA A 71 -13.07 -26.35 10.43
C ALA A 71 -12.36 -25.10 9.89
N TRP A 72 -11.10 -24.88 10.28
CA TRP A 72 -10.27 -23.78 9.78
C TRP A 72 -10.04 -23.85 8.27
N VAL A 73 -9.77 -25.06 7.75
CA VAL A 73 -9.64 -25.29 6.31
C VAL A 73 -10.99 -25.06 5.61
N ALA A 74 -12.10 -25.48 6.20
CA ALA A 74 -13.43 -25.23 5.64
C ALA A 74 -13.77 -23.72 5.59
N GLU A 75 -13.44 -22.96 6.63
CA GLU A 75 -13.61 -21.50 6.63
C GLU A 75 -12.76 -20.82 5.54
N GLN A 76 -11.49 -21.19 5.43
CA GLN A 76 -10.62 -20.68 4.36
C GLN A 76 -11.07 -21.12 2.95
N ALA A 77 -11.56 -22.35 2.82
CA ALA A 77 -12.05 -22.88 1.55
C ALA A 77 -13.33 -22.16 1.11
N THR A 78 -14.20 -21.78 2.05
CA THR A 78 -15.41 -21.00 1.75
C THR A 78 -15.04 -19.60 1.27
N MET A 79 -13.97 -18.99 1.79
CA MET A 79 -13.43 -17.73 1.26
C MET A 79 -12.83 -17.89 -0.16
N LYS A 80 -12.21 -19.04 -0.47
CA LYS A 80 -11.67 -19.33 -1.82
C LYS A 80 -12.72 -19.75 -2.84
N ALA A 81 -13.83 -20.36 -2.41
CA ALA A 81 -14.93 -20.78 -3.27
C ALA A 81 -15.71 -19.59 -3.85
N SER A 82 -15.50 -18.37 -3.33
CA SER A 82 -15.99 -17.11 -3.90
C SER A 82 -15.07 -16.55 -5.01
N SER A 83 -13.96 -17.21 -5.36
CA SER A 83 -13.16 -16.79 -6.51
C SER A 83 -13.99 -16.96 -7.80
N PRO A 84 -14.19 -15.90 -8.59
CA PRO A 84 -15.14 -15.92 -9.67
C PRO A 84 -14.68 -16.88 -10.77
N VAL A 85 -15.64 -17.66 -11.24
CA VAL A 85 -15.68 -18.34 -12.54
C VAL A 85 -14.78 -17.63 -13.55
N LYS A 86 -13.75 -18.34 -14.05
CA LYS A 86 -12.92 -18.06 -15.24
C LYS A 86 -13.48 -16.94 -16.12
N THR A 87 -13.31 -15.69 -15.73
CA THR A 87 -13.75 -14.51 -16.48
C THR A 87 -12.71 -14.25 -17.55
N ARG A 88 -12.82 -15.07 -18.60
CA ARG A 88 -12.43 -14.84 -19.99
C ARG A 88 -11.51 -13.62 -20.18
N ASP A 89 -10.20 -13.88 -20.12
CA ASP A 89 -9.07 -12.96 -20.37
C ASP A 89 -9.21 -12.09 -21.64
N TRP A 90 -10.15 -12.41 -22.55
CA TRP A 90 -10.44 -11.64 -23.76
C TRP A 90 -10.78 -10.17 -23.48
N VAL A 91 -11.44 -9.83 -22.36
CA VAL A 91 -11.72 -8.42 -22.02
C VAL A 91 -10.42 -7.66 -21.74
N VAL A 92 -9.47 -8.30 -21.07
CA VAL A 92 -8.15 -7.71 -20.78
C VAL A 92 -7.33 -7.59 -22.07
N SER A 93 -7.37 -8.60 -22.95
CA SER A 93 -6.71 -8.53 -24.25
C SER A 93 -7.31 -7.45 -25.16
N VAL A 94 -8.63 -7.27 -25.15
CA VAL A 94 -9.31 -6.22 -25.92
C VAL A 94 -8.96 -4.84 -25.36
N LEU A 95 -8.95 -4.67 -24.04
CA LEU A 95 -8.59 -3.40 -23.42
C LEU A 95 -7.11 -3.04 -23.68
N MET A 96 -6.21 -4.02 -23.59
CA MET A 96 -4.78 -3.83 -23.86
C MET A 96 -4.53 -3.52 -25.35
N GLY A 97 -5.24 -4.22 -26.24
CA GLY A 97 -5.21 -3.93 -27.68
C GLY A 97 -5.69 -2.52 -27.99
N ALA A 98 -6.83 -2.10 -27.41
CA ALA A 98 -7.38 -0.75 -27.59
C ALA A 98 -6.42 0.34 -27.09
N MET A 99 -5.81 0.17 -25.91
CA MET A 99 -4.81 1.11 -25.40
C MET A 99 -3.59 1.20 -26.31
N CYS A 100 -3.07 0.06 -26.79
CA CYS A 100 -1.90 0.03 -27.63
C CYS A 100 -2.18 0.72 -28.99
N LEU A 101 -3.36 0.48 -29.56
CA LEU A 101 -3.78 1.06 -30.83
C LEU A 101 -4.03 2.58 -30.70
N LEU A 102 -4.55 3.05 -29.58
CA LEU A 102 -4.74 4.48 -29.30
C LEU A 102 -3.39 5.20 -29.16
N LEU A 103 -2.41 4.58 -28.47
CA LEU A 103 -1.05 5.11 -28.36
C LEU A 103 -0.35 5.16 -29.73
N LEU A 104 -0.48 4.10 -30.53
CA LEU A 104 0.04 4.06 -31.90
C LEU A 104 -0.62 5.10 -32.80
N GLY A 105 -1.93 5.31 -32.66
CA GLY A 105 -2.68 6.33 -33.38
C GLY A 105 -2.21 7.75 -33.03
N LEU A 106 -2.00 8.05 -31.74
CA LEU A 106 -1.43 9.32 -31.27
C LEU A 106 -0.02 9.55 -31.82
N PHE A 107 0.79 8.49 -31.87
CA PHE A 107 2.15 8.55 -32.39
C PHE A 107 2.17 8.76 -33.92
N GLY A 108 1.31 8.08 -34.66
CA GLY A 108 1.15 8.28 -36.11
C GLY A 108 0.59 9.67 -36.46
N LEU A 109 -0.37 10.16 -35.68
CA LEU A 109 -0.94 11.49 -35.85
C LEU A 109 0.11 12.59 -35.61
N MET A 110 1.09 12.36 -34.72
CA MET A 110 2.23 13.26 -34.53
C MET A 110 3.12 13.41 -35.78
N PHE A 111 3.26 12.37 -36.60
CA PHE A 111 4.02 12.45 -37.86
C PHE A 111 3.24 13.15 -38.99
N ILE A 112 1.91 13.10 -38.94
CA ILE A 112 1.05 13.70 -39.97
C ILE A 112 0.80 15.19 -39.68
N LEU A 113 0.70 15.58 -38.40
CA LEU A 113 0.42 16.96 -37.98
C LEU A 113 1.66 17.75 -37.56
N ALA A 114 2.87 17.23 -37.70
CA ALA A 114 4.08 18.03 -37.48
C ALA A 114 4.12 19.16 -38.52
N PRO A 115 3.92 20.44 -38.15
CA PRO A 115 4.18 21.52 -39.08
C PRO A 115 5.68 21.59 -39.31
N ASP A 116 6.08 21.86 -40.56
CA ASP A 116 7.45 22.21 -40.88
C ASP A 116 7.90 23.33 -39.93
N LEU A 117 8.89 23.03 -39.07
CA LEU A 117 9.43 23.96 -38.09
C LEU A 117 10.22 25.04 -38.83
N GLU A 118 9.55 26.10 -39.27
CA GLU A 118 10.24 27.34 -39.65
C GLU A 118 10.78 28.03 -38.38
N PRO A 119 12.04 28.52 -38.41
CA PRO A 119 12.62 29.22 -37.28
C PRO A 119 12.03 30.63 -37.19
N THR A 120 11.07 30.83 -36.29
CA THR A 120 10.48 32.14 -36.01
C THR A 120 11.48 33.05 -35.27
N ALA A 121 11.78 34.19 -35.88
CA ALA A 121 12.59 35.26 -35.31
C ALA A 121 11.90 35.89 -34.08
N MET A 122 12.69 36.20 -33.04
CA MET A 122 12.21 36.79 -31.78
C MET A 122 11.78 38.27 -31.96
N PRO A 123 10.70 38.73 -31.32
CA PRO A 123 10.33 40.16 -31.29
C PRO A 123 11.11 40.93 -30.20
N SER A 124 11.30 42.23 -30.41
CA SER A 124 12.09 43.15 -29.58
C SER A 124 11.41 43.54 -28.26
N ILE A 125 12.24 43.96 -27.30
CA ILE A 125 11.98 44.08 -25.84
C ILE A 125 11.10 45.30 -25.44
N GLU A 126 10.41 45.96 -26.37
CA GLU A 126 9.72 47.23 -26.06
C GLU A 126 8.30 47.08 -25.47
N ASP A 127 7.71 45.88 -25.48
CA ASP A 127 6.33 45.63 -24.97
C ASP A 127 6.27 45.20 -23.48
N TYR A 128 7.39 45.22 -22.74
CA TYR A 128 7.46 44.76 -21.34
C TYR A 128 6.90 45.72 -20.29
N ALA A 129 6.11 46.73 -20.69
CA ALA A 129 5.46 47.63 -19.75
C ALA A 129 3.99 47.21 -19.52
N SER A 130 3.76 46.56 -18.38
CA SER A 130 2.46 46.36 -17.73
C SER A 130 1.62 45.16 -18.18
N LYS A 131 1.84 44.00 -17.54
CA LYS A 131 0.85 42.93 -17.30
C LYS A 131 1.40 41.94 -16.28
N MET A 132 0.61 41.61 -15.27
CA MET A 132 0.91 40.55 -14.29
C MET A 132 1.25 39.23 -15.01
N PRO A 133 2.10 38.35 -14.44
CA PRO A 133 2.48 37.11 -15.09
C PRO A 133 1.27 36.17 -15.14
N VAL A 134 0.48 36.28 -16.19
CA VAL A 134 -0.45 35.24 -16.59
C VAL A 134 0.43 34.11 -17.08
N ILE A 135 0.58 33.07 -16.26
CA ILE A 135 1.28 31.86 -16.67
C ILE A 135 0.47 31.27 -17.81
N ASP A 136 0.98 31.43 -19.03
CA ASP A 136 0.38 30.86 -20.21
C ASP A 136 0.71 29.37 -20.25
N TRP A 137 -0.21 28.56 -19.70
CA TRP A 137 -0.07 27.11 -19.65
C TRP A 137 0.12 26.51 -21.05
N GLY A 138 -0.38 27.15 -22.12
CA GLY A 138 -0.20 26.69 -23.49
C GLY A 138 1.26 26.65 -23.92
N LEU A 139 2.02 27.71 -23.60
CA LEU A 139 3.45 27.84 -23.91
C LEU A 139 4.32 26.78 -23.21
N LEU A 140 3.91 26.31 -22.03
CA LEU A 140 4.60 25.22 -21.33
C LEU A 140 4.45 23.87 -22.07
N PHE A 141 3.30 23.63 -22.71
CA PHE A 141 3.05 22.39 -23.48
C PHE A 141 3.52 22.44 -24.93
N GLU A 142 3.83 23.63 -25.45
CA GLU A 142 4.45 23.79 -26.78
C GLU A 142 5.91 23.38 -26.79
N SER A 143 6.60 23.38 -25.65
CA SER A 143 7.98 22.91 -25.54
C SER A 143 8.08 21.44 -25.96
N PRO A 144 8.79 21.12 -27.06
CA PRO A 144 8.89 19.74 -27.54
C PRO A 144 9.50 18.83 -26.47
N VAL A 145 10.50 19.32 -25.74
CA VAL A 145 11.17 18.58 -24.67
C VAL A 145 10.20 18.24 -23.53
N LEU A 146 9.35 19.18 -23.12
CA LEU A 146 8.39 18.94 -22.05
C LEU A 146 7.30 17.96 -22.51
N ARG A 147 6.81 18.11 -23.75
CA ARG A 147 5.81 17.24 -24.34
C ARG A 147 6.30 15.79 -24.48
N TYR A 148 7.49 15.59 -25.04
CA TYR A 148 8.09 14.26 -25.19
C TYR A 148 8.52 13.67 -23.83
N GLY A 149 9.08 14.48 -22.94
CA GLY A 149 9.48 14.06 -21.61
C GLY A 149 8.29 13.59 -20.76
N MET A 150 7.16 14.30 -20.85
CA MET A 150 5.94 13.93 -20.14
C MET A 150 5.31 12.66 -20.70
N MET A 151 5.25 12.50 -22.03
CA MET A 151 4.80 11.26 -22.65
C MET A 151 5.67 10.06 -22.25
N PHE A 152 6.99 10.25 -22.21
CA PHE A 152 7.93 9.23 -21.77
C PHE A 152 7.73 8.88 -20.29
N ALA A 153 7.54 9.87 -19.42
CA ALA A 153 7.25 9.65 -18.00
C ALA A 153 5.95 8.87 -17.79
N PHE A 154 4.88 9.18 -18.55
CA PHE A 154 3.64 8.42 -18.52
C PHE A 154 3.82 6.98 -19.02
N ALA A 155 4.62 6.77 -20.07
CA ALA A 155 4.95 5.42 -20.55
C ALA A 155 5.68 4.59 -19.47
N LEU A 156 6.65 5.19 -18.76
CA LEU A 156 7.34 4.52 -17.66
C LEU A 156 6.40 4.19 -16.49
N LEU A 157 5.48 5.09 -16.14
CA LEU A 157 4.46 4.83 -15.11
C LEU A 157 3.50 3.71 -15.52
N ALA A 158 3.09 3.67 -16.79
CA ALA A 158 2.27 2.60 -17.34
C ALA A 158 3.01 1.25 -17.29
N ILE A 159 4.31 1.22 -17.61
CA ILE A 159 5.13 0.00 -17.51
C ILE A 159 5.26 -0.46 -16.05
N LYS A 160 5.54 0.45 -15.10
CA LYS A 160 5.65 0.09 -13.68
C LYS A 160 4.35 -0.44 -13.09
N THR A 161 3.21 0.13 -13.48
CA THR A 161 1.90 -0.37 -13.03
C THR A 161 1.60 -1.73 -13.63
N LEU A 162 1.96 -1.96 -14.90
CA LEU A 162 1.86 -3.25 -15.56
C LEU A 162 2.76 -4.31 -14.89
N GLU A 163 4.01 -3.97 -14.56
CA GLU A 163 4.94 -4.86 -13.88
C GLU A 163 4.41 -5.29 -12.51
N LYS A 164 3.93 -4.32 -11.71
CA LYS A 164 3.32 -4.59 -10.41
C LYS A 164 2.10 -5.50 -10.53
N TYR A 165 1.27 -5.26 -11.55
CA TYR A 165 0.11 -6.10 -11.84
C TYR A 165 0.50 -7.53 -12.24
N LEU A 166 1.51 -7.69 -13.11
CA LEU A 166 2.01 -9.01 -13.50
C LEU A 166 2.66 -9.76 -12.34
N LEU A 167 3.38 -9.07 -11.46
CA LEU A 167 3.94 -9.65 -10.23
C LEU A 167 2.85 -10.15 -9.29
N GLN A 168 1.80 -9.37 -9.09
CA GLN A 168 0.64 -9.79 -8.30
C GLN A 168 -0.04 -11.02 -8.91
N ARG A 169 -0.17 -11.07 -10.25
CA ARG A 169 -0.72 -12.23 -10.96
C ARG A 169 0.17 -13.47 -10.88
N LYS A 170 1.49 -13.31 -10.94
CA LYS A 170 2.45 -14.43 -10.76
C LYS A 170 2.42 -14.98 -9.34
N LEU A 171 2.30 -14.12 -8.34
CA LEU A 171 2.17 -14.55 -6.94
C LEU A 171 0.84 -15.30 -6.70
N SER A 172 -0.27 -14.80 -7.22
CA SER A 172 -1.56 -15.47 -7.08
C SER A 172 -1.58 -16.83 -7.79
N THR A 173 -0.97 -16.94 -8.97
CA THR A 173 -0.85 -18.21 -9.69
C THR A 173 0.12 -19.19 -9.02
N ALA A 174 1.27 -18.74 -8.53
CA ALA A 174 2.22 -19.59 -7.80
C ALA A 174 1.64 -20.14 -6.48
N LEU A 175 0.82 -19.34 -5.80
CA LEU A 175 0.07 -19.79 -4.62
C LEU A 175 -1.02 -20.81 -4.98
N SER A 176 -1.63 -20.68 -6.17
CA SER A 176 -2.63 -21.65 -6.65
C SER A 176 -2.05 -22.99 -7.11
N SER A 177 -0.78 -23.03 -7.55
CA SER A 177 -0.13 -24.27 -8.01
C SER A 177 0.57 -25.06 -6.91
N ARG A 178 0.67 -24.52 -5.70
CA ARG A 178 1.26 -25.19 -4.51
C ARG A 178 0.21 -25.80 -3.58
N LEU A 179 -1.08 -25.65 -3.93
CA LEU A 179 -2.23 -26.29 -3.30
C LEU A 179 -2.76 -27.38 -4.23
#